data_AF-A0A2V9R4J7-F1
#
_entry.id   AF-A0A2V9R4J7-F1
#
_cell.length_a   1.000
_cell.length_b   1.000
_cell.length_c   1.000
_cell.angle_alpha   90.00
_cell.angle_beta   90.00
_cell.angle_gamma   90.00
#
_symmetry.space_group_name_H-M   'P 1'
#
loop_
_entity.id
_entity.type
_entity.pdbx_description
1 polymer ?
#
loop_
_entity_poly.entity_id
_entity_poly.type
_entity_poly.pdbx_seq_one_letter_code
_entity_poly.pdbx_strand_id
1 'polypeptide(L)' 'MAEHRLKLQTNNALTIPRIVEELKKQQNIQQCVTHVEHFAAREAQFADFPASIDAALRELLKRLGIERLYCHQ' A
#
# COMPACT_ATOMS: atom_id res chain seq x y z
N MET A 1 21.88 18.76 21.13
CA MET A 1 21.08 18.40 19.95
C MET A 1 21.58 17.04 19.46
N ALA A 2 21.05 15.94 20.01
CA ALA A 2 21.56 14.60 19.69
C ALA A 2 20.91 14.11 18.39
N GLU A 3 21.74 13.91 17.37
CA GLU A 3 21.34 13.31 16.10
C GLU A 3 20.91 11.84 16.31
N HIS A 4 19.61 11.59 16.42
CA HIS A 4 19.06 10.24 16.42
C HIS A 4 19.07 9.67 14.99
N ARG A 5 20.26 9.29 14.51
CA ARG A 5 20.43 8.54 13.26
C ARG A 5 19.82 7.15 13.45
N LEU A 6 18.82 6.82 12.61
CA LEU A 6 18.19 5.50 12.56
C LEU A 6 19.27 4.42 12.42
N LYS A 7 19.57 3.68 13.49
CA LYS A 7 20.45 2.50 13.45
C LYS A 7 19.65 1.30 12.95
N LEU A 8 19.20 1.35 11.69
CA LEU A 8 18.75 0.14 11.01
C LEU A 8 20.01 -0.71 10.81
N GLN A 9 20.13 -1.82 11.53
CA GLN A 9 21.23 -2.76 11.32
C GLN A 9 21.11 -3.33 9.90
N THR A 10 21.99 -2.89 9.01
CA THR A 10 22.02 -3.23 7.59
C THR A 10 22.57 -4.65 7.34
N ASN A 11 22.00 -5.68 7.99
CA ASN A 11 22.45 -7.06 7.82
C ASN A 11 21.28 -8.05 7.89
N ASN A 12 20.31 -7.89 7.00
CA ASN A 12 19.49 -8.92 6.34
C ASN A 12 18.43 -8.20 5.49
N ALA A 13 17.87 -8.82 4.45
CA ALA A 13 16.82 -8.23 3.61
C ALA A 13 15.67 -7.68 4.47
N LEU A 14 15.67 -6.36 4.70
CA LEU A 14 14.65 -5.67 5.49
C LEU A 14 13.41 -5.54 4.61
N THR A 15 12.44 -6.41 4.83
CA THR A 15 11.12 -6.26 4.23
C THR A 15 10.38 -5.10 4.92
N ILE A 16 9.50 -4.41 4.19
CA ILE A 16 8.68 -3.33 4.77
C ILE A 16 7.95 -3.77 6.04
N PRO A 17 7.31 -4.96 6.11
CA PRO A 17 6.70 -5.44 7.35
C PRO A 17 7.68 -5.52 8.52
N ARG A 18 8.91 -5.98 8.28
CA ARG A 18 9.94 -6.08 9.32
C ARG A 18 10.36 -4.70 9.82
N ILE A 19 10.49 -3.72 8.93
CA ILE A 19 10.80 -2.34 9.33
C ILE A 19 9.70 -1.77 10.23
N VAL A 20 8.43 -1.98 9.87
CA VAL A 20 7.29 -1.52 10.68
C VAL A 20 7.32 -2.15 12.08
N GLU A 21 7.56 -3.46 12.18
CA GLU A 21 7.64 -4.15 13.47
C GLU A 21 8.82 -3.68 14.33
N GLU A 22 9.96 -3.37 13.73
CA GLU A 22 11.10 -2.82 14.47
C GLU A 22 10.83 -1.39 14.95
N LEU A 23 10.16 -0.55 14.16
CA LEU A 23 9.78 0.80 14.57
C LEU A 23 8.83 0.78 15.77
N LYS A 24 7.87 -0.14 15.82
CA LYS A 24 6.96 -0.31 16.96
C LYS A 24 7.68 -0.65 18.27
N LYS A 25 8.84 -1.31 18.21
CA LYS A 25 9.62 -1.73 19.40
C LYS A 25 10.54 -0.63 19.94
N GLN A 26 10.75 0.45 19.21
CA GLN A 26 11.69 1.50 19.62
C GLN A 26 11.11 2.39 20.73
N GLN A 27 11.84 2.52 21.83
CA GLN A 27 11.38 3.22 23.03
C GLN A 27 11.10 4.71 22.79
N ASN A 28 11.89 5.38 21.96
CA ASN A 28 11.67 6.78 21.56
C ASN A 28 10.42 6.96 20.69
N ILE A 29 9.99 5.92 19.97
CA ILE A 29 8.76 5.93 19.18
C ILE A 29 7.57 5.67 20.11
N GLN A 30 7.65 4.66 20.97
CA GLN A 30 6.57 4.34 21.92
C GLN A 30 6.23 5.49 22.87
N GLN A 31 7.21 6.32 23.23
CA GLN A 31 6.98 7.49 24.10
C GLN A 31 6.25 8.65 23.41
N CYS A 32 6.27 8.72 22.07
CA CYS A 32 5.72 9.83 21.29
C CYS A 32 4.48 9.45 20.49
N VAL A 33 4.27 8.16 20.21
CA VAL A 33 3.12 7.66 19.45
C VAL A 33 1.95 7.47 20.41
N THR A 34 0.91 8.27 20.23
CA THR A 34 -0.31 8.23 21.05
C THR A 34 -1.38 7.31 20.46
N HIS A 35 -1.31 7.01 19.16
CA HIS A 35 -2.28 6.17 18.47
C HIS A 35 -1.65 5.43 17.29
N VAL A 36 -2.02 4.17 17.12
CA VAL A 36 -1.68 3.36 15.95
C VAL A 36 -2.95 2.68 15.47
N GLU A 37 -3.32 2.92 14.21
CA GLU A 37 -4.46 2.29 13.57
C GLU A 37 -3.98 1.36 12.46
N HIS A 38 -4.56 0.17 12.38
CA HIS A 38 -4.30 -0.78 11.31
C HIS A 38 -5.50 -0.85 10.37
N PHE A 39 -5.31 -0.40 9.14
CA PHE A 39 -6.29 -0.57 8.08
C PHE A 39 -6.09 -1.92 7.42
N ALA A 40 -7.12 -2.77 7.48
CA ALA A 40 -7.10 -4.06 6.80
C ALA A 40 -6.96 -3.87 5.28
N ALA A 41 -6.23 -4.78 4.64
CA ALA A 41 -6.25 -4.89 3.19
C ALA A 41 -7.69 -5.14 2.71
N ARG A 42 -8.07 -4.52 1.60
CA ARG A 42 -9.41 -4.62 1.03
C ARG A 42 -9.30 -5.14 -0.39
N GLU A 43 -10.00 -6.23 -0.66
CA GLU A 43 -10.20 -6.69 -2.03
C GLU A 43 -10.89 -5.62 -2.86
N ALA A 44 -10.42 -5.48 -4.09
CA ALA A 44 -10.99 -4.54 -5.02
C ALA A 44 -12.40 -4.99 -5.43
N GLN A 45 -13.32 -4.02 -5.50
CA GLN A 45 -14.68 -4.23 -6.00
C GLN A 45 -14.74 -3.74 -7.44
N PHE A 46 -15.22 -4.61 -8.33
CA PHE A 46 -15.20 -4.37 -9.76
C PHE A 46 -16.60 -4.44 -10.39
N ALA A 47 -16.74 -3.77 -11.52
CA ALA A 47 -17.85 -3.88 -12.45
C ALA A 47 -17.33 -4.17 -13.87
N ASP A 48 -18.16 -4.80 -14.69
CA ASP A 48 -17.85 -5.03 -16.09
C ASP A 48 -17.88 -3.71 -16.88
N PHE A 49 -17.19 -3.68 -18.02
CA PHE A 49 -17.26 -2.53 -18.92
C PHE A 49 -18.71 -2.32 -19.41
N PRO A 50 -19.23 -1.08 -19.34
CA PRO A 50 -20.53 -0.76 -19.92
C PRO A 50 -20.58 -1.12 -21.41
N ALA A 51 -21.74 -1.64 -21.85
CA ALA A 51 -21.96 -1.99 -23.25
C ALA A 51 -21.83 -0.78 -24.19
N SER A 52 -22.04 0.44 -23.67
CA SER A 52 -21.90 1.71 -24.38
C SER A 52 -20.46 2.10 -24.70
N ILE A 53 -19.46 1.48 -24.07
CA ILE A 53 -18.05 1.75 -24.39
C ILE A 53 -17.71 1.14 -25.76
N ASP A 54 -16.96 1.87 -26.57
CA ASP A 54 -16.51 1.38 -27.86
C ASP A 54 -15.58 0.14 -27.73
N ALA A 55 -15.66 -0.78 -28.69
CA ALA A 55 -14.88 -2.01 -28.66
C ALA A 55 -13.36 -1.75 -28.75
N ALA A 56 -12.92 -0.80 -29.57
CA ALA A 56 -11.49 -0.49 -29.70
C ALA A 56 -10.95 0.15 -28.41
N LEU A 57 -11.77 0.95 -27.73
CA LEU A 57 -11.43 1.51 -26.43
C LEU A 57 -11.31 0.40 -25.36
N ARG A 58 -12.26 -0.55 -25.30
CA ARG A 58 -12.14 -1.70 -24.38
C ARG A 58 -10.86 -2.50 -24.61
N GLU A 59 -10.51 -2.77 -25.87
CA GLU A 59 -9.29 -3.52 -26.20
C GLU A 59 -8.00 -2.71 -25.95
N LEU A 60 -8.03 -1.39 -26.06
CA LEU A 60 -6.94 -0.54 -25.60
C LEU A 60 -6.77 -0.63 -24.08
N LEU A 61 -7.85 -0.52 -23.32
CA LEU A 61 -7.83 -0.58 -21.85
C LEU A 61 -7.31 -1.93 -21.34
N LYS A 62 -7.74 -3.04 -21.95
CA LYS A 62 -7.23 -4.38 -21.62
C LYS A 62 -5.73 -4.51 -21.86
N ARG A 63 -5.21 -3.95 -22.96
CA ARG A 63 -3.75 -3.95 -23.23
C ARG A 63 -2.94 -3.16 -22.20
N LEU A 64 -3.58 -2.20 -21.51
CA LEU A 64 -3.00 -1.47 -20.39
C LEU A 64 -3.16 -2.18 -19.04
N GLY A 65 -3.71 -3.41 -19.03
CA GLY A 65 -3.97 -4.20 -17.82
C GLY A 65 -5.29 -3.87 -17.13
N ILE A 66 -6.17 -3.08 -17.76
CA ILE A 66 -7.49 -2.74 -17.22
C ILE A 66 -8.52 -3.72 -17.80
N GLU A 67 -8.81 -4.77 -17.04
CA GLU A 67 -9.75 -5.82 -17.45
C GLU A 67 -11.19 -5.56 -16.99
N ARG A 68 -11.36 -4.82 -15.89
CA ARG A 68 -12.64 -4.42 -15.30
C ARG A 68 -12.51 -3.03 -14.69
N LEU A 69 -13.64 -2.38 -14.45
CA LEU A 69 -13.69 -1.06 -13.81
C LEU A 69 -13.82 -1.23 -12.30
N TYR A 70 -13.23 -0.34 -11.52
CA TYR A 70 -13.57 -0.25 -10.11
C TYR A 70 -15.02 0.23 -9.94
N CYS A 71 -15.67 -0.16 -8.86
CA CYS A 71 -17.07 0.20 -8.61
C CYS A 71 -17.38 1.70 -8.53
N HIS A 72 -16.36 2.56 -8.39
CA HIS A 72 -16.49 4.02 -8.33
C HIS A 72 -16.13 4.72 -9.65
N GLN A 73 -15.63 3.98 -10.65
CA GLN A 73 -15.33 4.49 -11.98
C GLN A 73 -16.55 4.39 -12.87
#